data_AF-A0A8X6S7L8-F1
#
_entry.id   AF-A0A8X6S7L8-F1
#
_cell.length_a   1.000
_cell.length_b   1.000
_cell.length_c   1.000
_cell.angle_alpha   90.00
_cell.angle_beta   90.00
_cell.angle_gamma   90.00
#
_symmetry.space_group_name_H-M   'P 1'
#
loop_
_entity.id
_entity.type
_entity.pdbx_description
1 polymer ?
#
loop_
_entity_poly.entity_id
_entity_poly.type
_entity_poly.pdbx_seq_one_letter_code
_entity_poly.pdbx_strand_id
1 'polypeptide(L)'
;MASIQQWYFCRSTALDTHTGTVQLAQPQSVNSPFTDCAIGSAIQLDRRIIGKLEEGRSVTSVAAEFGIAHSIVSRLWRQFQTTGTAIRGFSSGRPRGTTPVDDRYIVLQARRNSRQTAGEIARHTTQATGRPISRFTVARRLHGGGLFARCPVRCVPLTPAHRRRRSLWCREHRNWRDNEWGRVLFTDESRFSLSSDSHRILIWRERGSRNHPSNIIERDRYGGRGVLVWGGIMLGSRTDLHIFDAGSVNGTRYCNEILLPYVRLFRGAMGLQFLFMDDNAPCHRTIAAEQLLESADFERRRLAARTLPPVTIRELRLALQDEWAAMPQQLIDTLILSMGRCCETCLVVRGDHITY
;
A
#
# COMPACT_ATOMS: atom_id res chain seq x y z
N MET A 1 0.21 1.87 -13.73
CA MET A 1 -0.72 2.91 -13.25
C MET A 1 -0.91 2.74 -11.74
N ALA A 2 -0.97 3.81 -10.96
CA ALA A 2 -1.46 3.75 -9.58
C ALA A 2 -2.99 3.85 -9.61
N SER A 3 -3.70 3.27 -8.63
CA SER A 3 -5.17 3.23 -8.64
C SER A 3 -5.76 4.63 -8.72
N ILE A 4 -6.68 4.84 -9.66
CA ILE A 4 -7.25 6.17 -9.96
C ILE A 4 -8.07 6.71 -8.78
N GLN A 5 -8.71 5.83 -8.00
CA GLN A 5 -9.37 6.18 -6.73
C GLN A 5 -8.39 6.87 -5.74
N GLN A 6 -7.09 6.52 -5.78
CA GLN A 6 -6.07 7.07 -4.87
C GLN A 6 -5.79 8.56 -5.09
N TRP A 7 -6.12 9.09 -6.28
CA TRP A 7 -6.13 10.52 -6.55
C TRP A 7 -7.43 11.18 -6.07
N TYR A 8 -8.58 10.79 -6.62
CA TYR A 8 -9.88 11.43 -6.38
C TYR A 8 -10.20 11.61 -4.89
N PHE A 9 -10.04 10.54 -4.11
CA PHE A 9 -10.39 10.59 -2.69
C PHE A 9 -9.53 11.56 -1.88
N CYS A 10 -8.36 11.98 -2.35
CA CYS A 10 -7.51 12.90 -1.62
C CYS A 10 -8.03 14.35 -1.62
N ARG A 11 -8.99 14.73 -2.47
CA ARG A 11 -9.26 16.15 -2.76
C ARG A 11 -10.73 16.63 -2.68
N SER A 12 -11.74 15.80 -2.93
CA SER A 12 -13.16 16.23 -2.85
C SER A 12 -13.65 16.50 -1.41
N THR A 13 -14.40 17.59 -1.21
CA THR A 13 -14.91 18.06 0.10
C THR A 13 -16.10 19.02 0.00
N ALA A 14 -17.05 18.97 0.96
CA ALA A 14 -18.39 19.64 1.04
C ALA A 14 -19.53 18.70 0.59
N LEU A 15 -20.76 18.67 1.14
CA LEU A 15 -21.44 19.29 2.32
C LEU A 15 -22.84 18.58 2.44
N ASP A 16 -23.53 18.37 3.58
CA ASP A 16 -23.20 18.59 5.00
C ASP A 16 -23.98 17.65 5.98
N THR A 17 -24.68 18.17 6.99
CA THR A 17 -25.00 17.47 8.24
C THR A 17 -26.40 16.84 8.34
N HIS A 18 -26.48 15.66 8.99
CA HIS A 18 -27.40 15.39 10.11
C HIS A 18 -26.96 14.11 10.87
N THR A 19 -27.62 13.82 12.00
CA THR A 19 -27.14 12.92 13.07
C THR A 19 -27.88 11.59 13.17
N GLY A 20 -27.16 10.53 13.54
CA GLY A 20 -27.72 9.20 13.85
C GLY A 20 -26.68 8.29 14.50
N THR A 21 -27.08 7.46 15.46
CA THR A 21 -26.21 6.63 16.32
C THR A 21 -26.73 5.19 16.39
N VAL A 22 -25.86 4.18 16.45
CA VAL A 22 -26.05 2.86 17.12
C VAL A 22 -24.75 2.01 17.04
N GLN A 23 -24.68 0.90 17.78
CA GLN A 23 -23.45 0.22 18.24
C GLN A 23 -22.63 -0.63 17.23
N LEU A 24 -21.44 -1.00 17.70
CA LEU A 24 -20.46 -1.92 17.12
C LEU A 24 -20.69 -3.37 17.58
N ALA A 25 -20.22 -4.34 16.78
CA ALA A 25 -19.94 -5.72 17.19
C ALA A 25 -18.51 -6.12 16.79
N GLN A 26 -17.88 -7.06 17.51
CA GLN A 26 -16.49 -7.47 17.30
C GLN A 26 -16.34 -8.83 16.59
N PRO A 27 -15.24 -9.08 15.86
CA PRO A 27 -15.01 -10.32 15.11
C PRO A 27 -14.43 -11.45 15.97
N GLN A 28 -14.72 -12.69 15.57
CA GLN A 28 -14.09 -13.91 16.10
C GLN A 28 -12.81 -14.26 15.32
N SER A 29 -11.89 -14.98 15.95
CA SER A 29 -10.58 -15.37 15.39
C SER A 29 -10.58 -16.77 14.77
N VAL A 30 -9.69 -17.00 13.80
CA VAL A 30 -9.44 -18.33 13.22
C VAL A 30 -7.94 -18.59 13.19
N ASN A 31 -7.50 -19.68 13.82
CA ASN A 31 -6.09 -20.09 13.83
C ASN A 31 -5.78 -21.04 12.66
N SER A 32 -4.52 -21.07 12.21
CA SER A 32 -4.04 -21.96 11.15
C SER A 32 -2.83 -22.78 11.62
N PRO A 33 -2.86 -24.13 11.54
CA PRO A 33 -1.75 -24.99 11.93
C PRO A 33 -1.05 -25.63 10.71
N PHE A 34 0.21 -25.28 10.44
CA PHE A 34 1.07 -26.04 9.52
C PHE A 34 2.55 -25.91 9.89
N THR A 35 3.14 -27.00 10.42
CA THR A 35 4.51 -27.51 10.15
C THR A 35 4.84 -28.64 11.13
N ASP A 36 4.59 -29.90 10.75
CA ASP A 36 5.39 -31.00 11.30
C ASP A 36 5.31 -32.25 10.40
N CYS A 37 6.43 -32.96 10.25
CA CYS A 37 6.52 -34.25 9.53
C CYS A 37 7.89 -34.92 9.74
N ALA A 38 8.98 -34.17 9.52
CA ALA A 38 10.35 -34.71 9.57
C ALA A 38 10.88 -34.98 11.00
N ILE A 39 10.26 -34.41 12.04
CA ILE A 39 10.72 -34.53 13.44
C ILE A 39 10.20 -35.85 14.08
N GLY A 40 9.06 -36.37 13.61
CA GLY A 40 8.37 -37.50 14.25
C GLY A 40 9.15 -38.82 14.23
N SER A 41 9.83 -39.15 13.13
CA SER A 41 10.45 -40.47 12.92
C SER A 41 11.60 -40.77 13.89
N ALA A 42 12.46 -39.78 14.17
CA ALA A 42 13.56 -39.94 15.11
C ALA A 42 13.06 -40.12 16.56
N ILE A 43 12.08 -39.32 16.98
CA ILE A 43 11.45 -39.41 18.31
C ILE A 43 10.76 -40.78 18.50
N GLN A 44 10.15 -41.31 17.43
CA GLN A 44 9.50 -42.62 17.46
C GLN A 44 10.49 -43.78 17.59
N LEU A 45 11.72 -43.64 17.04
CA LEU A 45 12.80 -44.63 17.22
C LEU A 45 13.38 -44.58 18.64
N ASP A 46 13.76 -43.39 19.13
CA ASP A 46 14.35 -43.23 20.47
C ASP A 46 13.37 -43.73 21.57
N ARG A 47 12.04 -43.52 21.40
CA ARG A 47 11.01 -44.10 22.29
C ARG A 47 10.93 -45.64 22.25
N ARG A 48 11.04 -46.26 21.08
CA ARG A 48 11.00 -47.74 20.93
C ARG A 48 12.25 -48.42 21.49
N ILE A 49 13.38 -47.70 21.51
CA ILE A 49 14.61 -48.14 22.17
C ILE A 49 14.44 -48.11 23.69
N ILE A 50 13.87 -47.01 24.23
CA ILE A 50 13.67 -46.83 25.67
C ILE A 50 12.67 -47.86 26.24
N GLY A 51 11.50 -48.07 25.62
CA GLY A 51 10.51 -49.02 26.13
C GLY A 51 11.06 -50.44 26.31
N LYS A 52 11.90 -50.91 25.38
CA LYS A 52 12.58 -52.21 25.50
C LYS A 52 13.61 -52.30 26.62
N LEU A 53 14.19 -51.16 27.02
CA LEU A 53 15.11 -51.09 28.17
C LEU A 53 14.34 -51.02 29.49
N GLU A 54 13.13 -50.42 29.50
CA GLU A 54 12.18 -50.49 30.60
C GLU A 54 11.61 -51.92 30.79
N GLU A 55 11.41 -52.67 29.69
CA GLU A 55 11.15 -54.13 29.69
C GLU A 55 12.34 -54.98 30.19
N GLY A 56 13.45 -54.37 30.61
CA GLY A 56 14.60 -55.07 31.19
C GLY A 56 15.55 -55.73 30.17
N ARG A 57 15.40 -55.48 28.87
CA ARG A 57 16.33 -55.99 27.85
C ARG A 57 17.71 -55.38 28.02
N SER A 58 18.76 -56.15 27.78
CA SER A 58 20.13 -55.62 27.86
C SER A 58 20.42 -54.59 26.76
N VAL A 59 21.23 -53.58 27.10
CA VAL A 59 21.65 -52.52 26.15
C VAL A 59 22.31 -53.12 24.89
N THR A 60 23.04 -54.23 25.04
CA THR A 60 23.66 -54.98 23.93
C THR A 60 22.63 -55.64 23.02
N SER A 61 21.58 -56.26 23.58
CA SER A 61 20.48 -56.86 22.82
C SER A 61 19.73 -55.80 22.00
N VAL A 62 19.38 -54.67 22.65
CA VAL A 62 18.68 -53.55 22.00
C VAL A 62 19.55 -52.87 20.94
N ALA A 63 20.86 -52.71 21.19
CA ALA A 63 21.81 -52.18 20.22
C ALA A 63 21.91 -53.04 18.94
N ALA A 64 22.03 -54.36 19.10
CA ALA A 64 22.06 -55.30 17.98
C ALA A 64 20.73 -55.32 17.20
N GLU A 65 19.60 -55.36 17.91
CA GLU A 65 18.25 -55.44 17.30
C GLU A 65 17.90 -54.23 16.43
N PHE A 66 18.33 -53.01 16.80
CA PHE A 66 18.11 -51.80 16.00
C PHE A 66 19.28 -51.44 15.08
N GLY A 67 20.39 -52.19 15.08
CA GLY A 67 21.59 -51.87 14.29
C GLY A 67 22.32 -50.60 14.73
N ILE A 68 22.20 -50.21 16.01
CA ILE A 68 22.70 -48.94 16.56
C ILE A 68 23.89 -49.21 17.48
N ALA A 69 24.95 -48.39 17.38
CA ALA A 69 26.12 -48.52 18.25
C ALA A 69 25.74 -48.48 19.75
N HIS A 70 26.27 -49.42 20.53
CA HIS A 70 26.01 -49.56 21.98
C HIS A 70 26.23 -48.26 22.77
N SER A 71 27.21 -47.42 22.37
CA SER A 71 27.52 -46.11 22.98
C SER A 71 26.51 -44.99 22.67
N ILE A 72 25.54 -45.24 21.79
CA ILE A 72 24.37 -44.38 21.56
C ILE A 72 23.23 -44.87 22.45
N VAL A 73 22.90 -46.17 22.43
CA VAL A 73 21.83 -46.76 23.25
C VAL A 73 22.10 -46.56 24.76
N SER A 74 23.32 -46.84 25.23
CA SER A 74 23.73 -46.62 26.63
C SER A 74 23.61 -45.16 27.07
N ARG A 75 23.85 -44.22 26.14
CA ARG A 75 23.79 -42.77 26.39
C ARG A 75 22.35 -42.27 26.43
N LEU A 76 21.52 -42.74 25.50
CA LEU A 76 20.08 -42.48 25.48
C LEU A 76 19.41 -43.01 26.74
N TRP A 77 19.78 -44.22 27.18
CA TRP A 77 19.28 -44.80 28.43
C TRP A 77 19.65 -43.97 29.65
N ARG A 78 20.93 -43.58 29.80
CA ARG A 78 21.38 -42.73 30.89
C ARG A 78 20.73 -41.34 30.88
N GLN A 79 20.51 -40.77 29.69
CA GLN A 79 19.76 -39.52 29.54
C GLN A 79 18.31 -39.70 29.99
N PHE A 80 17.64 -40.77 29.56
CA PHE A 80 16.27 -41.07 29.97
C PHE A 80 16.13 -41.26 31.49
N GLN A 81 17.01 -42.07 32.10
CA GLN A 81 17.07 -42.26 33.56
C GLN A 81 17.29 -40.96 34.35
N THR A 82 17.96 -39.96 33.76
CA THR A 82 18.26 -38.67 34.40
C THR A 82 17.21 -37.58 34.13
N THR A 83 16.50 -37.64 32.98
CA THR A 83 15.68 -36.54 32.46
C THR A 83 14.24 -36.95 32.11
N GLY A 84 13.85 -38.21 32.34
CA GLY A 84 12.51 -38.75 32.07
C GLY A 84 12.06 -38.67 30.60
N THR A 85 12.95 -38.33 29.67
CA THR A 85 12.58 -37.95 28.30
C THR A 85 13.58 -38.45 27.26
N ALA A 86 13.03 -39.00 26.16
CA ALA A 86 13.77 -39.47 24.99
C ALA A 86 14.30 -38.32 24.10
N ILE A 87 13.83 -37.09 24.32
CA ILE A 87 14.04 -35.98 23.40
C ILE A 87 15.45 -35.42 23.59
N ARG A 88 16.23 -35.33 22.50
CA ARG A 88 17.51 -34.63 22.50
C ARG A 88 17.27 -33.15 22.80
N GLY A 89 17.84 -32.66 23.91
CA GLY A 89 17.78 -31.24 24.25
C GLY A 89 18.37 -30.37 23.13
N PHE A 90 17.79 -29.18 22.92
CA PHE A 90 18.26 -28.25 21.91
C PHE A 90 19.75 -27.92 22.14
N SER A 91 20.59 -28.24 21.16
CA SER A 91 22.00 -27.84 21.20
C SER A 91 22.11 -26.32 21.30
N SER A 92 22.89 -25.83 22.26
CA SER A 92 23.23 -24.41 22.38
C SER A 92 24.05 -23.97 21.16
N GLY A 93 23.35 -23.48 20.13
CA GLY A 93 23.97 -22.95 18.92
C GLY A 93 24.89 -21.75 19.21
N ARG A 94 25.74 -21.40 18.23
CA ARG A 94 26.79 -20.37 18.37
C ARG A 94 26.27 -19.12 19.14
N PRO A 95 26.92 -18.71 20.24
CA PRO A 95 26.51 -17.56 21.02
C PRO A 95 26.28 -16.29 20.19
N ARG A 96 25.25 -15.53 20.56
CA ARG A 96 24.85 -14.29 19.85
C ARG A 96 25.89 -13.20 20.10
N GLY A 97 26.40 -12.60 19.02
CA GLY A 97 27.28 -11.42 19.09
C GLY A 97 26.60 -10.11 19.49
N THR A 98 25.31 -10.13 19.82
CA THR A 98 24.55 -8.99 20.38
C THR A 98 23.67 -9.48 21.52
N THR A 99 23.56 -8.67 22.56
CA THR A 99 22.77 -8.89 23.78
C THR A 99 21.30 -8.46 23.58
N PRO A 100 20.37 -8.83 24.49
CA PRO A 100 19.01 -8.31 24.47
C PRO A 100 18.91 -6.78 24.59
N VAL A 101 19.91 -6.13 25.22
CA VAL A 101 19.98 -4.66 25.34
C VAL A 101 20.35 -4.03 23.99
N ASP A 102 21.34 -4.60 23.30
CA ASP A 102 21.76 -4.16 21.95
C ASP A 102 20.60 -4.35 20.95
N ASP A 103 19.94 -5.51 20.99
CA ASP A 103 18.78 -5.82 20.15
C ASP A 103 17.64 -4.80 20.40
N ARG A 104 17.38 -4.41 21.66
CA ARG A 104 16.38 -3.39 22.03
C ARG A 104 16.78 -1.98 21.57
N TYR A 105 18.06 -1.62 21.68
CA TYR A 105 18.60 -0.34 21.20
C TYR A 105 18.45 -0.20 19.68
N ILE A 106 18.79 -1.26 18.92
CA ILE A 106 18.65 -1.31 17.46
C ILE A 106 17.21 -1.05 17.02
N VAL A 107 16.23 -1.70 17.66
CA VAL A 107 14.79 -1.51 17.36
C VAL A 107 14.31 -0.10 17.76
N LEU A 108 14.78 0.45 18.87
CA LEU A 108 14.43 1.81 19.30
C LEU A 108 15.01 2.89 18.36
N GLN A 109 16.22 2.72 17.84
CA GLN A 109 16.79 3.64 16.85
C GLN A 109 15.97 3.63 15.55
N ALA A 110 15.66 2.45 15.01
CA ALA A 110 14.83 2.35 13.80
C ALA A 110 13.39 2.85 14.00
N ARG A 111 12.82 2.78 15.22
CA ARG A 111 11.53 3.43 15.53
C ARG A 111 11.64 4.96 15.64
N ARG A 112 12.76 5.50 16.15
CA ARG A 112 13.01 6.94 16.23
C ARG A 112 13.30 7.58 14.86
N ASN A 113 14.04 6.89 13.99
CA ASN A 113 14.30 7.32 12.63
C ASN A 113 14.18 6.13 11.66
N SER A 114 12.98 5.94 11.14
CA SER A 114 12.63 4.85 10.21
C SER A 114 13.39 4.90 8.88
N ARG A 115 14.06 6.01 8.55
CA ARG A 115 14.81 6.22 7.31
C ARG A 115 16.28 5.81 7.41
N GLN A 116 16.80 5.55 8.62
CA GLN A 116 18.21 5.13 8.79
C GLN A 116 18.47 3.78 8.12
N THR A 117 19.61 3.66 7.43
CA THR A 117 20.01 2.36 6.90
C THR A 117 20.49 1.42 8.01
N ALA A 118 20.39 0.11 7.77
CA ALA A 118 21.01 -0.88 8.67
C ALA A 118 22.54 -0.74 8.75
N GLY A 119 23.18 0.00 7.85
CA GLY A 119 24.60 0.37 7.92
C GLY A 119 24.87 1.49 8.93
N GLU A 120 24.06 2.56 8.93
CA GLU A 120 24.15 3.62 9.95
C GLU A 120 23.88 3.07 11.35
N ILE A 121 22.79 2.31 11.52
CA ILE A 121 22.42 1.72 12.81
C ILE A 121 23.52 0.76 13.30
N ALA A 122 24.15 -0.01 12.39
CA ALA A 122 25.30 -0.85 12.71
C ALA A 122 26.51 -0.04 13.18
N ARG A 123 26.83 1.08 12.51
CA ARG A 123 27.91 2.00 12.92
C ARG A 123 27.65 2.60 14.30
N HIS A 124 26.45 3.15 14.53
CA HIS A 124 26.08 3.75 15.81
C HIS A 124 26.08 2.72 16.96
N THR A 125 25.57 1.51 16.73
CA THR A 125 25.61 0.45 17.75
C THR A 125 27.03 -0.05 18.01
N THR A 126 27.88 -0.13 16.97
CA THR A 126 29.31 -0.46 17.11
C THR A 126 30.05 0.58 17.96
N GLN A 127 29.81 1.87 17.69
CA GLN A 127 30.38 2.98 18.47
C GLN A 127 29.93 2.97 19.94
N ALA A 128 28.67 2.63 20.21
CA ALA A 128 28.12 2.59 21.57
C ALA A 128 28.53 1.35 22.39
N THR A 129 28.90 0.23 21.74
CA THR A 129 29.15 -1.06 22.40
C THR A 129 30.60 -1.55 22.31
N GLY A 130 31.44 -0.90 21.49
CA GLY A 130 32.80 -1.35 21.17
C GLY A 130 32.86 -2.63 20.34
N ARG A 131 31.72 -3.20 19.92
CA ARG A 131 31.63 -4.50 19.23
C ARG A 131 31.25 -4.30 17.76
N PRO A 132 32.03 -4.81 16.79
CA PRO A 132 31.72 -4.64 15.37
C PRO A 132 30.48 -5.45 14.96
N ILE A 133 29.39 -4.77 14.66
CA ILE A 133 28.11 -5.39 14.25
C ILE A 133 27.91 -5.18 12.74
N SER A 134 27.56 -6.25 12.02
CA SER A 134 27.24 -6.17 10.58
C SER A 134 25.83 -5.64 10.33
N ARG A 135 25.62 -4.91 9.22
CA ARG A 135 24.30 -4.49 8.71
C ARG A 135 23.31 -5.67 8.61
N PHE A 136 23.79 -6.87 8.32
CA PHE A 136 22.97 -8.08 8.23
C PHE A 136 22.52 -8.57 9.62
N THR A 137 23.32 -8.38 10.66
CA THR A 137 22.91 -8.64 12.05
C THR A 137 21.84 -7.66 12.47
N VAL A 138 22.04 -6.35 12.22
CA VAL A 138 21.02 -5.31 12.46
C VAL A 138 19.70 -5.65 11.76
N ALA A 139 19.72 -5.97 10.46
CA ALA A 139 18.50 -6.34 9.73
C ALA A 139 17.77 -7.55 10.34
N ARG A 140 18.49 -8.58 10.82
CA ARG A 140 17.89 -9.71 11.56
C ARG A 140 17.27 -9.28 12.89
N ARG A 141 17.87 -8.31 13.61
CA ARG A 141 17.31 -7.78 14.87
C ARG A 141 16.06 -6.93 14.62
N LEU A 142 16.06 -6.12 13.57
CA LEU A 142 14.90 -5.35 13.14
C LEU A 142 13.73 -6.26 12.74
N HIS A 143 13.97 -7.31 11.96
CA HIS A 143 12.96 -8.33 11.66
C HIS A 143 12.44 -9.03 12.94
N GLY A 144 13.33 -9.37 13.88
CA GLY A 144 12.94 -9.93 15.19
C GLY A 144 12.12 -8.96 16.06
N GLY A 145 12.30 -7.65 15.87
CA GLY A 145 11.48 -6.58 16.45
C GLY A 145 10.25 -6.19 15.62
N GLY A 146 9.88 -6.97 14.59
CA GLY A 146 8.70 -6.72 13.75
C GLY A 146 8.84 -5.61 12.71
N LEU A 147 10.04 -5.02 12.54
CA LEU A 147 10.32 -3.93 11.61
C LEU A 147 10.90 -4.46 10.30
N PHE A 148 10.29 -4.07 9.18
CA PHE A 148 10.70 -4.51 7.85
C PHE A 148 10.98 -3.33 6.93
N ALA A 149 12.06 -3.41 6.15
CA ALA A 149 12.37 -2.43 5.10
C ALA A 149 11.30 -2.48 3.99
N ARG A 150 10.60 -1.38 3.75
CA ARG A 150 9.53 -1.24 2.75
C ARG A 150 9.54 0.16 2.14
N CYS A 151 9.09 0.30 0.89
CA CYS A 151 8.85 1.62 0.31
C CYS A 151 7.73 2.35 1.08
N PRO A 152 7.91 3.62 1.47
CA PRO A 152 6.85 4.46 2.02
C PRO A 152 5.77 4.72 0.96
N VAL A 153 4.61 5.22 1.37
CA VAL A 153 3.59 5.71 0.42
C VAL A 153 3.93 7.16 0.06
N ARG A 154 3.93 7.51 -1.22
CA ARG A 154 4.03 8.90 -1.70
C ARG A 154 2.62 9.46 -1.90
N CYS A 155 2.16 10.34 -1.01
CA CYS A 155 0.83 10.97 -1.10
C CYS A 155 0.78 12.30 -0.31
N VAL A 156 -0.24 13.11 -0.54
CA VAL A 156 -0.44 14.39 0.18
C VAL A 156 -0.88 14.09 1.63
N PRO A 157 -0.24 14.66 2.67
CA PRO A 157 -0.66 14.45 4.06
C PRO A 157 -2.09 14.95 4.34
N LEU A 158 -2.94 14.09 4.93
CA LEU A 158 -4.31 14.44 5.30
C LEU A 158 -4.39 15.10 6.68
N THR A 159 -4.65 16.41 6.70
CA THR A 159 -4.98 17.15 7.94
C THR A 159 -6.27 16.63 8.58
N PRO A 160 -6.53 16.89 9.88
CA PRO A 160 -7.82 16.56 10.50
C PRO A 160 -9.02 17.18 9.78
N ALA A 161 -8.86 18.36 9.16
CA ALA A 161 -9.89 18.98 8.34
C ALA A 161 -10.13 18.23 7.01
N HIS A 162 -9.09 17.66 6.38
CA HIS A 162 -9.25 16.82 5.18
C HIS A 162 -9.97 15.52 5.53
N ARG A 163 -9.59 14.88 6.64
CA ARG A 163 -10.21 13.63 7.14
C ARG A 163 -11.70 13.81 7.45
N ARG A 164 -12.06 14.90 8.16
CA ARG A 164 -13.47 15.25 8.42
C ARG A 164 -14.24 15.46 7.12
N ARG A 165 -13.74 16.31 6.21
CA ARG A 165 -14.43 16.63 4.96
C ARG A 165 -14.55 15.41 4.01
N ARG A 166 -13.53 14.55 3.91
CA ARG A 166 -13.61 13.24 3.23
C ARG A 166 -14.71 12.36 3.83
N SER A 167 -14.74 12.25 5.16
CA SER A 167 -15.75 11.43 5.86
C SER A 167 -17.18 11.95 5.69
N LEU A 168 -17.34 13.26 5.51
CA LEU A 168 -18.61 13.94 5.26
C LEU A 168 -19.12 13.59 3.86
N TRP A 169 -18.30 13.86 2.83
CA TRP A 169 -18.58 13.48 1.43
C TRP A 169 -18.94 11.99 1.27
N CYS A 170 -18.23 11.10 1.97
CA CYS A 170 -18.56 9.67 1.99
C CYS A 170 -19.98 9.36 2.51
N ARG A 171 -20.52 10.12 3.46
CA ARG A 171 -21.85 9.86 4.06
C ARG A 171 -22.97 10.25 3.12
N GLU A 172 -22.81 11.36 2.42
CA GLU A 172 -23.72 11.81 1.35
C GLU A 172 -23.74 10.78 0.21
N HIS A 173 -22.56 10.30 -0.20
CA HIS A 173 -22.40 9.50 -1.42
C HIS A 173 -22.40 7.97 -1.21
N ARG A 174 -22.38 7.45 0.03
CA ARG A 174 -22.35 5.98 0.32
C ARG A 174 -23.52 5.20 -0.28
N ASN A 175 -24.68 5.84 -0.42
CA ASN A 175 -25.93 5.20 -0.85
C ASN A 175 -26.19 5.40 -2.36
N TRP A 176 -25.30 6.09 -3.08
CA TRP A 176 -25.46 6.34 -4.51
C TRP A 176 -25.33 5.04 -5.30
N ARG A 177 -26.28 4.82 -6.20
CA ARG A 177 -26.31 3.66 -7.11
C ARG A 177 -25.56 3.96 -8.40
N ASP A 178 -25.34 2.92 -9.20
CA ASP A 178 -24.61 2.94 -10.46
C ASP A 178 -25.09 4.02 -11.44
N ASN A 179 -26.39 4.33 -11.46
CA ASN A 179 -26.98 5.39 -12.29
C ASN A 179 -26.77 6.82 -11.74
N GLU A 180 -26.43 6.96 -10.46
CA GLU A 180 -26.07 8.22 -9.82
C GLU A 180 -24.57 8.49 -10.03
N TRP A 181 -23.73 7.45 -9.87
CA TRP A 181 -22.32 7.50 -10.29
C TRP A 181 -22.15 7.72 -11.80
N GLY A 182 -23.01 7.12 -12.62
CA GLY A 182 -23.01 7.27 -14.08
C GLY A 182 -23.35 8.67 -14.59
N ARG A 183 -23.72 9.62 -13.71
CA ARG A 183 -23.90 11.04 -14.03
C ARG A 183 -22.65 11.89 -13.83
N VAL A 184 -21.62 11.36 -13.16
CA VAL A 184 -20.43 12.11 -12.76
C VAL A 184 -19.33 11.99 -13.82
N LEU A 185 -18.88 13.14 -14.35
CA LEU A 185 -17.59 13.25 -15.03
C LEU A 185 -16.52 13.58 -13.98
N PHE A 186 -15.72 12.57 -13.65
CA PHE A 186 -14.58 12.69 -12.73
C PHE A 186 -13.35 13.21 -13.47
N THR A 187 -12.71 14.29 -13.02
CA THR A 187 -11.59 14.93 -13.72
C THR A 187 -10.42 15.32 -12.79
N ASP A 188 -9.18 15.28 -13.30
CA ASP A 188 -7.95 15.51 -12.50
C ASP A 188 -6.77 15.91 -13.41
N GLU A 189 -5.84 16.73 -12.92
CA GLU A 189 -4.59 17.07 -13.60
C GLU A 189 -3.40 16.20 -13.13
N SER A 190 -2.79 15.49 -14.08
CA SER A 190 -1.63 14.63 -13.83
C SER A 190 -0.37 15.14 -14.53
N ARG A 191 0.78 15.04 -13.84
CA ARG A 191 2.10 15.42 -14.37
C ARG A 191 3.01 14.20 -14.56
N PHE A 192 3.55 14.05 -15.77
CA PHE A 192 4.42 12.95 -16.19
C PHE A 192 5.82 13.46 -16.57
N SER A 193 6.87 12.88 -15.99
CA SER A 193 8.27 13.24 -16.26
C SER A 193 8.98 12.17 -17.08
N LEU A 194 9.92 12.58 -17.94
CA LEU A 194 10.84 11.66 -18.63
C LEU A 194 11.87 11.04 -17.66
N SER A 195 12.24 11.77 -16.61
CA SER A 195 13.04 11.22 -15.51
C SER A 195 12.16 10.36 -14.59
N SER A 196 12.61 9.14 -14.32
CA SER A 196 11.99 8.31 -13.28
C SER A 196 12.41 8.79 -11.89
N ASP A 197 11.44 9.11 -11.03
CA ASP A 197 11.64 9.30 -9.58
C ASP A 197 11.84 7.93 -8.89
N SER A 198 12.84 7.19 -9.38
CA SER A 198 13.24 5.85 -8.92
C SER A 198 14.14 5.90 -7.68
N HIS A 199 14.05 6.97 -6.89
CA HIS A 199 14.61 7.02 -5.55
C HIS A 199 13.86 6.03 -4.65
N ARG A 200 14.30 4.76 -4.68
CA ARG A 200 13.80 3.63 -3.88
C ARG A 200 14.21 3.77 -2.41
N ILE A 201 13.76 4.85 -1.77
CA ILE A 201 13.87 5.06 -0.34
C ILE A 201 13.11 3.94 0.36
N LEU A 202 13.81 3.15 1.18
CA LEU A 202 13.21 2.16 2.06
C LEU A 202 13.13 2.74 3.48
N ILE A 203 12.03 2.47 4.16
CA ILE A 203 11.86 2.76 5.58
C ILE A 203 11.62 1.47 6.37
N TRP A 204 12.11 1.43 7.61
CA TRP A 204 11.77 0.40 8.58
C TRP A 204 10.40 0.68 9.17
N ARG A 205 9.43 -0.18 8.90
CA ARG A 205 8.09 -0.08 9.48
C ARG A 205 7.48 -1.44 9.80
N GLU A 206 6.47 -1.42 10.65
CA GLU A 206 5.75 -2.60 11.11
C GLU A 206 4.75 -3.08 10.05
N ARG A 207 4.39 -4.37 10.07
CA ARG A 207 3.36 -4.91 9.17
C ARG A 207 2.02 -4.21 9.45
N GLY A 208 1.25 -3.91 8.41
CA GLY A 208 -0.02 -3.16 8.52
C GLY A 208 0.12 -1.63 8.59
N SER A 209 1.23 -1.09 9.12
CA SER A 209 1.45 0.37 9.30
C SER A 209 1.65 1.20 8.01
N ARG A 210 1.18 0.71 6.85
CA ARG A 210 1.45 1.28 5.51
C ARG A 210 1.12 2.77 5.41
N ASN A 211 -0.04 3.16 5.94
CA ASN A 211 -0.64 4.47 5.79
C ASN A 211 -0.48 5.37 7.03
N HIS A 212 0.33 4.96 8.02
CA HIS A 212 0.61 5.77 9.20
C HIS A 212 1.37 7.06 8.79
N PRO A 213 1.09 8.25 9.36
CA PRO A 213 1.69 9.52 8.92
C PRO A 213 3.22 9.52 8.88
N SER A 214 3.91 8.88 9.84
CA SER A 214 5.38 8.73 9.84
C SER A 214 5.96 7.91 8.68
N ASN A 215 5.10 7.16 7.98
CA ASN A 215 5.46 6.20 6.93
C ASN A 215 5.04 6.70 5.53
N ILE A 216 4.56 7.94 5.45
CA ILE A 216 4.25 8.68 4.23
C ILE A 216 5.44 9.58 3.88
N ILE A 217 5.71 9.72 2.59
CA ILE A 217 6.51 10.82 2.03
C ILE A 217 5.52 11.74 1.32
N GLU A 218 5.58 13.04 1.59
CA GLU A 218 4.81 13.99 0.78
C GLU A 218 5.30 13.92 -0.67
N ARG A 219 4.37 13.70 -1.60
CA ARG A 219 4.68 13.82 -3.03
C ARG A 219 4.87 15.29 -3.33
N ASP A 220 6.09 15.68 -3.73
CA ASP A 220 6.36 17.02 -4.26
C ASP A 220 5.34 17.32 -5.36
N ARG A 221 4.67 18.46 -5.20
CA ARG A 221 3.50 18.83 -6.00
C ARG A 221 3.93 19.40 -7.37
N TYR A 222 5.13 19.99 -7.48
CA TYR A 222 5.52 20.79 -8.65
C TYR A 222 6.99 20.65 -9.10
N GLY A 223 7.87 20.03 -8.29
CA GLY A 223 9.32 19.93 -8.55
C GLY A 223 9.74 19.01 -9.71
N GLY A 224 9.48 19.38 -10.97
CA GLY A 224 10.05 18.65 -12.11
C GLY A 224 9.72 19.13 -13.52
N ARG A 225 10.67 18.93 -14.46
CA ARG A 225 10.42 18.95 -15.91
C ARG A 225 9.49 17.79 -16.28
N GLY A 226 8.34 18.10 -16.88
CA GLY A 226 7.35 17.10 -17.26
C GLY A 226 6.16 17.70 -17.99
N VAL A 227 5.40 16.84 -18.66
CA VAL A 227 4.14 17.15 -19.33
C VAL A 227 3.03 17.20 -18.29
N LEU A 228 2.18 18.23 -18.32
CA LEU A 228 0.93 18.27 -17.57
C LEU A 228 -0.21 17.89 -18.50
N VAL A 229 -1.09 16.99 -18.05
CA VAL A 229 -2.26 16.53 -18.80
C VAL A 229 -3.51 16.63 -17.94
N TRP A 230 -4.66 16.78 -18.58
CA TRP A 230 -5.99 16.69 -17.96
C TRP A 230 -6.83 15.66 -18.72
N GLY A 231 -7.65 14.90 -18.00
CA GLY A 231 -8.59 13.97 -18.58
C GLY A 231 -9.80 13.76 -17.67
N GLY A 232 -10.95 13.50 -18.29
CA GLY A 232 -12.19 13.17 -17.61
C GLY A 232 -12.67 11.75 -17.92
N ILE A 233 -13.12 11.03 -16.89
CA ILE A 233 -13.70 9.69 -16.99
C ILE A 233 -15.13 9.68 -16.47
N MET A 234 -15.98 8.86 -17.09
CA MET A 234 -17.41 8.75 -16.80
C MET A 234 -17.87 7.32 -17.10
N LEU A 235 -19.03 6.90 -16.57
CA LEU A 235 -19.56 5.58 -16.89
C LEU A 235 -19.88 5.49 -18.41
N GLY A 236 -19.41 4.44 -19.07
CA GLY A 236 -19.54 4.24 -20.51
C GLY A 236 -18.79 5.23 -21.41
N SER A 237 -18.01 6.18 -20.86
CA SER A 237 -17.31 7.19 -21.67
C SER A 237 -16.07 7.84 -21.02
N ARG A 238 -15.30 8.56 -21.83
CA ARG A 238 -14.20 9.43 -21.39
C ARG A 238 -13.97 10.58 -22.36
N THR A 239 -13.38 11.67 -21.88
CA THR A 239 -12.82 12.73 -22.73
C THR A 239 -11.65 12.19 -23.57
N ASP A 240 -11.22 12.96 -24.56
CA ASP A 240 -9.85 12.82 -25.06
C ASP A 240 -8.87 13.44 -24.05
N LEU A 241 -7.57 13.07 -24.12
CA LEU A 241 -6.58 13.56 -23.16
C LEU A 241 -6.07 14.94 -23.59
N HIS A 242 -6.42 15.98 -22.82
CA HIS A 242 -5.87 17.30 -23.02
C HIS A 242 -4.43 17.36 -22.51
N ILE A 243 -3.55 18.04 -23.24
CA ILE A 243 -2.14 18.20 -22.89
C ILE A 243 -1.80 19.67 -22.90
N PHE A 244 -1.44 20.21 -21.73
CA PHE A 244 -1.08 21.61 -21.60
C PHE A 244 0.30 21.89 -22.22
N ASP A 245 0.37 22.97 -23.00
CA ASP A 245 1.64 23.65 -23.30
C ASP A 245 2.24 24.36 -22.08
N ALA A 246 3.56 24.58 -22.13
CA ALA A 246 4.38 24.90 -20.98
C ALA A 246 3.95 26.18 -20.25
N GLY A 247 3.97 26.13 -18.92
CA GLY A 247 3.52 27.20 -18.03
C GLY A 247 2.71 26.64 -16.87
N SER A 248 2.07 27.54 -16.12
CA SER A 248 1.01 27.19 -15.17
C SER A 248 -0.36 27.14 -15.86
N VAL A 249 -1.36 26.59 -15.16
CA VAL A 249 -2.77 26.69 -15.53
C VAL A 249 -3.41 27.72 -14.62
N ASN A 250 -4.01 28.77 -15.19
CA ASN A 250 -4.81 29.77 -14.49
C ASN A 250 -6.30 29.58 -14.84
N GLY A 251 -7.20 30.32 -14.17
CA GLY A 251 -8.64 30.15 -14.36
C GLY A 251 -9.11 30.39 -15.81
N THR A 252 -8.66 31.47 -16.45
CA THR A 252 -8.98 31.77 -17.86
C THR A 252 -8.50 30.67 -18.81
N ARG A 253 -7.29 30.15 -18.56
CA ARG A 253 -6.73 29.03 -19.33
C ARG A 253 -7.56 27.76 -19.14
N TYR A 254 -7.98 27.47 -17.91
CA TYR A 254 -8.85 26.34 -17.61
C TYR A 254 -10.23 26.46 -18.27
N CYS A 255 -10.84 27.65 -18.27
CA CYS A 255 -12.10 27.91 -18.99
C CYS A 255 -11.97 27.60 -20.48
N ASN A 256 -10.91 28.12 -21.12
CA ASN A 256 -10.73 28.07 -22.56
C ASN A 256 -10.20 26.71 -23.07
N GLU A 257 -9.27 26.07 -22.36
CA GLU A 257 -8.65 24.79 -22.78
C GLU A 257 -9.42 23.57 -22.26
N ILE A 258 -10.17 23.66 -21.15
CA ILE A 258 -10.82 22.52 -20.48
C ILE A 258 -12.35 22.61 -20.46
N LEU A 259 -12.92 23.66 -19.87
CA LEU A 259 -14.37 23.72 -19.64
C LEU A 259 -15.16 23.87 -20.95
N LEU A 260 -14.76 24.82 -21.80
CA LEU A 260 -15.40 25.04 -23.12
C LEU A 260 -15.25 23.85 -24.08
N PRO A 261 -14.06 23.22 -24.25
CA PRO A 261 -13.90 22.18 -25.28
C PRO A 261 -14.31 20.77 -24.83
N TYR A 262 -14.35 20.49 -23.52
CA TYR A 262 -14.64 19.13 -23.00
C TYR A 262 -15.87 19.09 -22.11
N VAL A 263 -15.93 19.85 -21.02
CA VAL A 263 -17.00 19.70 -20.00
C VAL A 263 -18.37 20.06 -20.57
N ARG A 264 -18.43 21.14 -21.35
CA ARG A 264 -19.61 21.56 -22.14
C ARG A 264 -20.18 20.41 -23.00
N LEU A 265 -19.31 19.62 -23.63
CA LEU A 265 -19.72 18.50 -24.50
C LEU A 265 -20.40 17.36 -23.74
N PHE A 266 -20.15 17.21 -22.45
CA PHE A 266 -20.82 16.24 -21.60
C PHE A 266 -22.09 16.83 -20.98
N ARG A 267 -22.06 18.09 -20.52
CA ARG A 267 -23.26 18.80 -20.04
C ARG A 267 -24.37 18.84 -21.08
N GLY A 268 -24.08 19.21 -22.33
CA GLY A 268 -25.07 19.25 -23.41
C GLY A 268 -25.64 17.88 -23.80
N ALA A 269 -24.91 16.79 -23.59
CA ALA A 269 -25.36 15.43 -23.91
C ALA A 269 -26.12 14.74 -22.77
N MET A 270 -25.87 15.15 -21.51
CA MET A 270 -26.46 14.57 -20.30
C MET A 270 -27.54 15.47 -19.65
N GLY A 271 -27.65 16.71 -20.11
CA GLY A 271 -28.57 17.71 -19.60
C GLY A 271 -28.37 18.05 -18.12
N LEU A 272 -29.45 18.47 -17.46
CA LEU A 272 -29.46 18.92 -16.06
C LEU A 272 -28.95 17.87 -15.07
N GLN A 273 -29.04 16.57 -15.41
CA GLN A 273 -28.59 15.47 -14.55
C GLN A 273 -27.07 15.30 -14.51
N PHE A 274 -26.32 15.96 -15.39
CA PHE A 274 -24.85 15.93 -15.41
C PHE A 274 -24.24 16.50 -14.13
N LEU A 275 -23.25 15.81 -13.57
CA LEU A 275 -22.43 16.28 -12.46
C LEU A 275 -20.97 16.38 -12.90
N PHE A 276 -20.34 17.54 -12.67
CA PHE A 276 -18.92 17.75 -12.88
C PHE A 276 -18.16 17.56 -11.55
N MET A 277 -16.99 16.90 -11.59
CA MET A 277 -16.16 16.74 -10.41
C MET A 277 -14.69 17.07 -10.70
N ASP A 278 -14.21 18.08 -9.98
CA ASP A 278 -12.83 18.56 -9.95
C ASP A 278 -12.22 18.40 -8.55
N ASP A 279 -11.04 19.00 -8.33
CA ASP A 279 -10.31 18.89 -7.07
C ASP A 279 -10.34 20.15 -6.18
N ASN A 280 -11.09 21.17 -6.59
CA ASN A 280 -11.13 22.51 -6.02
C ASN A 280 -9.80 23.30 -6.09
N ALA A 281 -8.97 23.09 -7.12
CA ALA A 281 -7.80 23.94 -7.34
C ALA A 281 -8.21 25.43 -7.52
N PRO A 282 -7.34 26.39 -7.15
CA PRO A 282 -7.64 27.82 -7.29
C PRO A 282 -7.91 28.31 -8.73
N CYS A 283 -7.54 27.54 -9.75
CA CYS A 283 -7.91 27.80 -11.14
C CYS A 283 -9.35 27.36 -11.48
N HIS A 284 -9.85 26.28 -10.86
CA HIS A 284 -11.24 25.82 -11.01
C HIS A 284 -12.21 26.74 -10.28
N ARG A 285 -11.81 27.27 -9.12
CA ARG A 285 -12.60 28.16 -8.25
C ARG A 285 -12.41 29.65 -8.59
N THR A 286 -12.57 29.99 -9.88
CA THR A 286 -12.61 31.40 -10.33
C THR A 286 -14.00 31.76 -10.85
N ILE A 287 -14.42 33.02 -10.68
CA ILE A 287 -15.77 33.50 -11.06
C ILE A 287 -16.12 33.10 -12.50
N ALA A 288 -15.18 33.23 -13.44
CA ALA A 288 -15.38 32.87 -14.84
C ALA A 288 -15.56 31.36 -15.07
N ALA A 289 -14.93 30.51 -14.26
CA ALA A 289 -15.08 29.06 -14.33
C ALA A 289 -16.43 28.60 -13.73
N GLU A 290 -16.85 29.21 -12.63
CA GLU A 290 -18.12 28.89 -11.98
C GLU A 290 -19.32 29.36 -12.83
N GLN A 291 -19.29 30.60 -13.33
CA GLN A 291 -20.29 31.11 -14.28
C GLN A 291 -20.39 30.27 -15.57
N LEU A 292 -19.28 29.68 -16.03
CA LEU A 292 -19.26 28.83 -17.23
C LEU A 292 -19.87 27.44 -16.98
N LEU A 293 -19.74 26.89 -15.77
CA LEU A 293 -20.39 25.64 -15.39
C LEU A 293 -21.92 25.80 -15.28
N GLU A 294 -22.40 26.99 -14.95
CA GLU A 294 -23.83 27.31 -14.81
C GLU A 294 -24.57 27.52 -16.16
N SER A 295 -23.86 27.86 -17.25
CA SER A 295 -24.45 28.52 -18.43
C SER A 295 -24.34 27.79 -19.79
N ALA A 296 -23.77 26.59 -19.85
CA ALA A 296 -23.27 26.00 -21.11
C ALA A 296 -24.23 25.05 -21.87
N ASP A 297 -24.27 25.19 -23.22
CA ASP A 297 -25.19 24.48 -24.14
C ASP A 297 -24.49 24.10 -25.49
N PHE A 298 -24.74 22.92 -26.10
CA PHE A 298 -24.18 22.38 -27.39
C PHE A 298 -22.62 22.30 -27.54
N GLU A 299 -21.90 21.69 -28.51
CA GLU A 299 -22.10 20.58 -29.49
C GLU A 299 -20.72 19.91 -29.87
N ARG A 300 -20.66 18.69 -30.43
CA ARG A 300 -19.50 17.75 -30.40
C ARG A 300 -18.69 17.50 -31.70
N ARG A 301 -17.41 17.07 -31.55
CA ARG A 301 -16.58 16.37 -32.56
C ARG A 301 -15.45 15.52 -31.94
N ARG A 302 -14.79 14.61 -32.68
CA ARG A 302 -13.69 13.71 -32.20
C ARG A 302 -12.76 13.22 -33.35
N LEU A 303 -11.57 12.67 -33.04
CA LEU A 303 -10.65 11.97 -33.98
C LEU A 303 -9.70 10.94 -33.26
N ALA A 304 -8.83 10.21 -34.00
CA ALA A 304 -8.19 8.94 -33.56
C ALA A 304 -6.64 8.89 -33.58
N ALA A 305 -6.03 7.77 -33.14
CA ALA A 305 -4.64 7.67 -32.61
C ALA A 305 -3.75 6.52 -33.19
N ARG A 306 -2.42 6.59 -32.97
CA ARG A 306 -1.33 5.63 -33.30
C ARG A 306 0.01 6.09 -32.66
N THR A 307 1.06 5.30 -32.42
CA THR A 307 1.30 3.92 -31.91
C THR A 307 2.83 3.72 -31.81
N LEU A 308 3.51 3.97 -30.67
CA LEU A 308 4.88 3.49 -30.27
C LEU A 308 5.36 4.19 -28.95
N PRO A 309 6.31 3.62 -28.17
CA PRO A 309 6.71 4.17 -26.86
C PRO A 309 7.75 5.31 -26.92
N PRO A 310 7.84 6.19 -25.90
CA PRO A 310 8.49 7.50 -26.03
C PRO A 310 9.91 7.61 -25.46
N VAL A 311 10.73 8.46 -26.11
CA VAL A 311 12.06 8.88 -25.63
C VAL A 311 12.13 10.41 -25.44
N THR A 312 11.41 11.17 -26.25
CA THR A 312 11.33 12.65 -26.21
C THR A 312 10.06 13.18 -25.54
N ILE A 313 10.01 14.48 -25.23
CA ILE A 313 8.77 15.13 -24.73
C ILE A 313 7.64 15.02 -25.76
N ARG A 314 7.94 15.12 -27.06
CA ARG A 314 6.94 15.02 -28.13
C ARG A 314 6.34 13.62 -28.18
N GLU A 315 7.17 12.57 -28.14
CA GLU A 315 6.64 11.21 -28.08
C GLU A 315 5.91 10.94 -26.76
N LEU A 316 6.36 11.48 -25.63
CA LEU A 316 5.67 11.31 -24.35
C LEU A 316 4.23 11.87 -24.39
N ARG A 317 4.01 12.97 -25.10
CA ARG A 317 2.66 13.49 -25.36
C ARG A 317 1.80 12.49 -26.14
N LEU A 318 2.33 11.98 -27.26
CA LEU A 318 1.64 11.02 -28.11
C LEU A 318 1.35 9.70 -27.37
N ALA A 319 2.33 9.14 -26.67
CA ALA A 319 2.18 7.91 -25.89
C ALA A 319 1.16 8.03 -24.75
N LEU A 320 1.06 9.20 -24.11
CA LEU A 320 0.01 9.45 -23.11
C LEU A 320 -1.39 9.51 -23.75
N GLN A 321 -1.50 10.08 -24.96
CA GLN A 321 -2.75 10.09 -25.72
C GLN A 321 -3.13 8.70 -26.24
N ASP A 322 -2.15 7.91 -26.73
CA ASP A 322 -2.34 6.52 -27.15
C ASP A 322 -2.80 5.63 -25.98
N GLU A 323 -2.12 5.65 -24.82
CA GLU A 323 -2.48 4.86 -23.65
C GLU A 323 -3.87 5.24 -23.10
N TRP A 324 -4.23 6.53 -23.14
CA TRP A 324 -5.56 7.00 -22.79
C TRP A 324 -6.62 6.57 -23.82
N ALA A 325 -6.32 6.63 -25.11
CA ALA A 325 -7.20 6.18 -26.18
C ALA A 325 -7.39 4.65 -26.16
N ALA A 326 -6.38 3.88 -25.77
CA ALA A 326 -6.40 2.42 -25.68
C ALA A 326 -7.03 1.87 -24.38
N MET A 327 -7.22 2.70 -23.35
CA MET A 327 -7.75 2.27 -22.06
C MET A 327 -9.13 1.57 -22.21
N PRO A 328 -9.33 0.32 -21.75
CA PRO A 328 -10.63 -0.34 -21.87
C PRO A 328 -11.71 0.42 -21.10
N GLN A 329 -12.86 0.71 -21.72
CA GLN A 329 -13.95 1.41 -21.03
C GLN A 329 -14.45 0.61 -19.81
N GLN A 330 -14.48 -0.72 -19.90
CA GLN A 330 -14.78 -1.61 -18.76
C GLN A 330 -13.85 -1.39 -17.54
N LEU A 331 -12.60 -0.96 -17.75
CA LEU A 331 -11.68 -0.62 -16.64
C LEU A 331 -12.16 0.66 -15.94
N ILE A 332 -12.52 1.68 -16.71
CA ILE A 332 -13.07 2.95 -16.21
C ILE A 332 -14.38 2.70 -15.48
N ASP A 333 -15.28 1.91 -16.06
CA ASP A 333 -16.57 1.57 -15.47
C ASP A 333 -16.38 0.82 -14.14
N THR A 334 -15.47 -0.17 -14.10
CA THR A 334 -15.12 -0.88 -12.86
C THR A 334 -14.56 0.06 -11.79
N LEU A 335 -13.74 1.05 -12.18
CA LEU A 335 -13.20 2.06 -11.25
C LEU A 335 -14.30 2.98 -10.71
N ILE A 336 -15.23 3.43 -11.55
CA ILE A 336 -16.34 4.31 -11.14
C ILE A 336 -17.34 3.57 -10.25
N LEU A 337 -17.76 2.37 -10.63
CA LEU A 337 -18.69 1.54 -9.83
C LEU A 337 -18.08 1.09 -8.50
N SER A 338 -16.75 1.05 -8.38
CA SER A 338 -16.08 0.78 -7.10
C SER A 338 -16.19 1.91 -6.07
N MET A 339 -16.63 3.12 -6.45
CA MET A 339 -16.65 4.30 -5.57
C MET A 339 -17.50 4.13 -4.31
N GLY A 340 -18.59 3.37 -4.34
CA GLY A 340 -19.37 3.03 -3.13
C GLY A 340 -18.52 2.31 -2.08
N ARG A 341 -17.77 1.29 -2.49
CA ARG A 341 -16.83 0.55 -1.62
C ARG A 341 -15.67 1.43 -1.14
N CYS A 342 -15.24 2.39 -1.94
CA CYS A 342 -14.26 3.39 -1.53
C CYS A 342 -14.81 4.31 -0.44
N CYS A 343 -16.08 4.76 -0.55
CA CYS A 343 -16.77 5.52 0.50
C CYS A 343 -16.86 4.73 1.81
N GLU A 344 -17.33 3.47 1.76
CA GLU A 344 -17.39 2.57 2.92
C GLU A 344 -16.02 2.41 3.59
N THR A 345 -14.99 2.07 2.81
CA THR A 345 -13.63 1.86 3.34
C THR A 345 -13.07 3.16 3.95
N CYS A 346 -13.36 4.32 3.33
CA CYS A 346 -12.94 5.62 3.82
C CYS A 346 -13.65 6.00 5.14
N LEU A 347 -14.92 5.62 5.31
CA LEU A 347 -15.64 5.76 6.58
C LEU A 347 -15.06 4.88 7.69
N VAL A 348 -14.72 3.62 7.39
CA VAL A 348 -14.08 2.71 8.34
C VAL A 348 -12.76 3.28 8.87
N VAL A 349 -11.94 3.90 8.02
CA VAL A 349 -10.70 4.58 8.44
C VAL A 349 -10.88 6.04 8.87
N ARG A 350 -12.13 6.49 9.09
CA ARG A 350 -12.47 7.86 9.56
C ARG A 350 -11.87 8.98 8.70
N GLY A 351 -11.87 8.78 7.38
CA GLY A 351 -11.38 9.75 6.39
C GLY A 351 -9.87 9.77 6.19
N ASP A 352 -9.11 8.85 6.80
CA ASP A 352 -7.69 8.64 6.49
C ASP A 352 -7.48 7.97 5.12
N HIS A 353 -6.23 7.75 4.72
CA HIS A 353 -5.88 7.04 3.49
C HIS A 353 -6.32 5.57 3.55
N ILE A 354 -7.11 5.14 2.57
CA ILE A 354 -7.42 3.72 2.34
C ILE A 354 -6.37 3.04 1.45
N THR A 355 -6.52 1.74 1.21
CA THR A 355 -5.91 1.08 0.05
C THR A 355 -6.94 1.10 -1.09
N TYR A 356 -6.44 1.30 -2.29
CA TYR A 356 -7.15 1.52 -3.55
C TYR A 356 -6.55 0.61 -4.62
#